data_AF-E6WA31-F1
#
_entry.id   AF-E6WA31-F1
#
_cell.length_a   1.000
_cell.length_b   1.000
_cell.length_c   1.000
_cell.angle_alpha   90.00
_cell.angle_beta   90.00
_cell.angle_gamma   90.00
#
_symmetry.space_group_name_H-M   'P 1'
#
loop_
_entity.id
_entity.type
_entity.pdbx_description
1 polymer ?
#
loop_
_entity_poly.entity_id
_entity_poly.type
_entity_poly.pdbx_seq_one_letter_code
_entity_poly.pdbx_strand_id
1 'polypeptide(L)'
;MVNIVVVSHSRKLAEGVIELASQMTQGNVKFALAAGIDDPDNPIGTDPVAVMAAIEDVLDDDVLVMVDMGSAILSTDMAKELLGEEKMARVQICAAPLVEGTVAAAVAAASGQTIGQVMAEAHQALAAKYAQLGQSAWLSAPQEAASPTATDQDSKSFSWTITNPTGIHARPASAIVRCLNQFDAEVDIVNGDRVMNARSMNNVVRLGIKCGDVITLLARGPQAQQAIDAFAALAATQFGDSDKAQSQPAKNKPAALEVTLCRINRGLPQLSPRAVEANEAEIARLNHAISLAKQELDGVIAATEQQLSAHEAAIFSAHQMMLEDTELYDTTLERLAQQPAPIEQLWLDVISQMADEYRAIEDAYLRERYIDVYDVGIRVLRLLLGHPLFTPPQLHAPGLIIANYLLPSEVMTLDVNATGGICFTAIDSQSHAAILAVARGIAVYIDSNGRRSQAWQDGALVRLATDSGEIMAITS
;
A
#
# COMPACT_ATOMS: atom_id res chain seq x y z
N MET A 1 -10.20 6.88 -37.66
CA MET A 1 -9.17 7.85 -37.23
C MET A 1 -9.22 7.92 -35.70
N VAL A 2 -8.33 8.67 -35.04
CA VAL A 2 -8.35 8.83 -33.58
C VAL A 2 -8.51 10.31 -33.26
N ASN A 3 -9.54 10.64 -32.50
CA ASN A 3 -9.77 11.99 -31.98
C ASN A 3 -9.26 12.09 -30.54
N ILE A 4 -8.97 13.31 -30.09
CA ILE A 4 -8.34 13.52 -28.78
C ILE A 4 -9.21 14.41 -27.90
N VAL A 5 -9.46 13.96 -26.67
CA VAL A 5 -10.07 14.79 -25.62
C VAL A 5 -8.99 15.11 -24.60
N VAL A 6 -8.82 16.39 -24.25
CA VAL A 6 -7.92 16.82 -23.18
C VAL A 6 -8.75 17.15 -21.94
N VAL A 7 -8.52 16.39 -20.87
CA VAL A 7 -9.14 16.58 -19.56
C VAL A 7 -8.10 17.12 -18.59
N SER A 8 -8.36 18.27 -17.99
CA SER A 8 -7.43 18.88 -17.05
C SER A 8 -8.16 19.64 -15.95
N HIS A 9 -7.53 19.76 -14.80
CA HIS A 9 -8.01 20.64 -13.75
C HIS A 9 -7.96 22.12 -14.16
N SER A 10 -7.04 22.49 -15.05
CA SER A 10 -6.81 23.87 -15.48
C SER A 10 -7.24 24.06 -16.93
N ARG A 11 -8.29 24.85 -17.15
CA ARG A 11 -8.75 25.22 -18.50
C ARG A 11 -7.64 25.82 -19.35
N LYS A 12 -6.88 26.74 -18.76
CA LYS A 12 -5.77 27.43 -19.43
C LYS A 12 -4.66 26.46 -19.87
N LEU A 13 -4.40 25.42 -19.08
CA LEU A 13 -3.42 24.39 -19.43
C LEU A 13 -3.92 23.55 -20.61
N ALA A 14 -5.14 23.02 -20.51
CA ALA A 14 -5.73 22.21 -21.57
C ALA A 14 -5.86 22.97 -22.89
N GLU A 15 -6.28 24.24 -22.86
CA GLU A 15 -6.31 25.11 -24.05
C GLU A 15 -4.92 25.25 -24.68
N GLY A 16 -3.90 25.53 -23.87
CA GLY A 16 -2.52 25.64 -24.35
C GLY A 16 -1.98 24.34 -24.94
N VAL A 17 -2.33 23.19 -24.38
CA VAL A 17 -1.95 21.87 -24.90
C VAL A 17 -2.63 21.59 -26.25
N ILE A 18 -3.94 21.85 -26.36
CA ILE A 18 -4.68 21.70 -27.62
C ILE A 18 -4.13 22.64 -28.69
N GLU A 19 -3.81 23.89 -28.33
CA GLU A 19 -3.20 24.85 -29.27
C GLU A 19 -1.90 24.31 -29.86
N LEU A 20 -0.98 23.82 -29.00
CA LEU A 20 0.28 23.22 -29.42
C LEU A 20 0.07 21.99 -30.31
N ALA A 21 -0.80 21.06 -29.92
CA ALA A 21 -1.07 19.84 -30.67
C ALA A 21 -1.75 20.13 -32.02
N SER A 22 -2.63 21.12 -32.07
CA SER A 22 -3.33 21.54 -33.30
C SER A 22 -2.36 22.12 -34.34
N GLN A 23 -1.34 22.87 -33.90
CA GLN A 23 -0.31 23.38 -34.82
C GLN A 23 0.48 22.27 -35.51
N MET A 24 0.68 21.13 -34.84
CA MET A 24 1.46 20.00 -35.36
C MET A 24 0.65 19.12 -36.34
N THR A 25 -0.68 19.13 -36.24
CA THR A 25 -1.55 18.22 -37.02
C THR A 25 -2.20 18.87 -38.24
N GLN A 26 -2.05 20.18 -38.42
CA GLN A 26 -2.63 20.94 -39.54
C GLN A 26 -4.15 20.73 -39.70
N GLY A 27 -4.86 20.44 -38.61
CA GLY A 27 -6.31 20.24 -38.59
C GLY A 27 -6.79 18.83 -38.93
N ASN A 28 -5.89 17.84 -39.05
CA ASN A 28 -6.25 16.45 -39.38
C ASN A 28 -6.72 15.61 -38.18
N VAL A 29 -6.77 16.20 -36.97
CA VAL A 29 -7.24 15.55 -35.73
C VAL A 29 -8.24 16.47 -35.06
N LYS A 30 -9.38 15.93 -34.63
CA LYS A 30 -10.34 16.68 -33.84
C LYS A 30 -9.94 16.67 -32.38
N PHE A 31 -10.07 17.84 -31.75
CA PHE A 31 -9.84 18.02 -30.33
C PHE A 31 -11.12 18.48 -29.64
N ALA A 32 -11.35 17.95 -28.45
CA ALA A 32 -12.33 18.46 -27.50
C ALA A 32 -11.68 18.68 -26.13
N LEU A 33 -12.30 19.54 -25.33
CA LEU A 33 -11.75 20.02 -24.06
C LEU A 33 -12.78 19.87 -22.95
N ALA A 34 -12.36 19.27 -21.84
CA ALA A 34 -13.11 19.29 -20.59
C ALA A 34 -12.17 19.69 -19.45
N ALA A 35 -12.23 20.95 -19.03
CA ALA A 35 -11.30 21.44 -18.04
C ALA A 35 -11.84 22.58 -17.17
N GLY A 36 -11.41 22.56 -15.90
CA GLY A 36 -11.90 23.42 -14.85
C GLY A 36 -13.32 23.08 -14.41
N ILE A 37 -13.78 23.77 -13.37
CA ILE A 37 -15.17 23.78 -12.92
C ILE A 37 -15.75 25.18 -13.06
N ASP A 38 -17.08 25.28 -13.12
CA ASP A 38 -17.79 26.56 -13.25
C ASP A 38 -17.88 27.29 -11.89
N ASP A 39 -16.71 27.54 -11.29
CA ASP A 39 -16.52 28.35 -10.08
C ASP A 39 -15.52 29.48 -10.40
N PRO A 40 -15.97 30.75 -10.50
CA PRO A 40 -15.10 31.89 -10.80
C PRO A 40 -14.01 32.13 -9.76
N ASP A 41 -14.25 31.78 -8.49
CA ASP A 41 -13.31 31.99 -7.39
C ASP A 41 -12.33 30.82 -7.26
N ASN A 42 -12.75 29.60 -7.64
CA ASN A 42 -11.93 28.39 -7.62
C ASN A 42 -12.07 27.56 -8.90
N PRO A 43 -11.57 28.05 -10.06
CA PRO A 43 -11.83 27.44 -11.37
C PRO A 43 -11.09 26.12 -11.62
N ILE A 44 -10.28 25.65 -10.67
CA ILE A 44 -9.45 24.44 -10.80
C ILE A 44 -10.27 23.22 -10.38
N GLY A 45 -10.47 22.27 -11.30
CA GLY A 45 -11.22 21.04 -11.02
C GLY A 45 -11.63 20.29 -12.29
N THR A 46 -12.33 19.18 -12.12
CA THR A 46 -12.86 18.37 -13.22
C THR A 46 -14.35 18.08 -13.03
N ASP A 47 -15.10 18.04 -14.12
CA ASP A 47 -16.54 17.78 -14.13
C ASP A 47 -16.84 16.58 -15.05
N PRO A 48 -17.29 15.43 -14.51
CA PRO A 48 -17.63 14.24 -15.31
C PRO A 48 -18.65 14.50 -16.42
N VAL A 49 -19.60 15.42 -16.22
CA VAL A 49 -20.63 15.75 -17.23
C VAL A 49 -20.01 16.52 -18.39
N ALA A 50 -19.12 17.46 -18.08
CA ALA A 50 -18.35 18.18 -19.11
C ALA A 50 -17.41 17.25 -19.88
N VAL A 51 -16.79 16.27 -19.20
CA VAL A 51 -15.95 15.24 -19.84
C VAL A 51 -16.77 14.36 -20.78
N MET A 52 -17.94 13.90 -20.35
CA MET A 52 -18.86 13.12 -21.17
C MET A 52 -19.24 13.91 -22.44
N ALA A 53 -19.67 15.17 -22.29
CA ALA A 53 -20.03 16.02 -23.42
C ALA A 53 -18.86 16.23 -24.40
N ALA A 54 -17.65 16.48 -23.88
CA ALA A 54 -16.44 16.62 -24.70
C ALA A 54 -16.10 15.34 -25.47
N ILE A 55 -16.30 14.16 -24.87
CA ILE A 55 -16.12 12.88 -25.58
C ILE A 55 -17.15 12.76 -26.69
N GLU A 56 -18.43 13.03 -26.42
CA GLU A 56 -19.50 12.92 -27.41
C GLU A 56 -19.29 13.84 -28.63
N ASP A 57 -18.75 15.04 -28.42
CA ASP A 57 -18.46 16.02 -29.48
C ASP A 57 -17.47 15.49 -30.55
N VAL A 58 -16.63 14.51 -30.18
CA VAL A 58 -15.60 13.93 -31.07
C VAL A 58 -15.73 12.41 -31.25
N LEU A 59 -16.85 11.80 -30.85
CA LEU A 59 -17.04 10.34 -30.88
C LEU A 59 -17.45 9.78 -32.25
N ASP A 60 -17.25 10.53 -33.34
CA ASP A 60 -17.43 9.98 -34.68
C ASP A 60 -16.36 8.93 -35.01
N ASP A 61 -15.19 9.04 -34.39
CA ASP A 61 -14.05 8.13 -34.49
C ASP A 61 -13.62 7.63 -33.09
N ASP A 62 -12.59 6.76 -33.00
CA ASP A 62 -12.08 6.30 -31.70
C ASP A 62 -11.51 7.49 -30.93
N VAL A 63 -11.72 7.55 -29.61
CA VAL A 63 -11.35 8.70 -28.79
C VAL A 63 -10.26 8.31 -27.80
N LEU A 64 -9.16 9.06 -27.84
CA LEU A 64 -8.12 9.01 -26.83
C LEU A 64 -8.28 10.18 -25.86
N VAL A 65 -8.46 9.88 -24.59
CA VAL A 65 -8.60 10.89 -23.52
C VAL A 65 -7.25 11.07 -22.82
N MET A 66 -6.68 12.26 -22.93
CA MET A 66 -5.46 12.68 -22.24
C MET A 66 -5.82 13.37 -20.93
N VAL A 67 -5.20 12.97 -19.82
CA VAL A 67 -5.53 13.43 -18.47
C VAL A 67 -4.30 13.98 -17.74
N ASP A 68 -4.46 14.88 -16.76
CA ASP A 68 -3.34 15.41 -15.95
C ASP A 68 -3.11 14.68 -14.62
N MET A 69 -4.05 14.77 -13.68
CA MET A 69 -3.92 14.34 -12.29
C MET A 69 -5.09 13.42 -11.91
N GLY A 70 -4.98 12.75 -10.76
CA GLY A 70 -5.87 11.65 -10.36
C GLY A 70 -7.39 11.90 -10.48
N SER A 71 -7.89 13.10 -10.15
CA SER A 71 -9.34 13.36 -10.26
C SER A 71 -9.84 13.41 -11.71
N ALA A 72 -8.99 13.77 -12.69
CA ALA A 72 -9.33 13.74 -14.10
C ALA A 72 -9.54 12.30 -14.61
N ILE A 73 -8.80 11.34 -14.06
CA ILE A 73 -8.99 9.91 -14.35
C ILE A 73 -10.37 9.47 -13.84
N LEU A 74 -10.67 9.72 -12.56
CA LEU A 74 -11.96 9.36 -11.95
C LEU A 74 -13.14 10.00 -12.68
N SER A 75 -13.04 11.29 -13.01
CA SER A 75 -14.08 12.01 -13.76
C SER A 75 -14.26 11.46 -15.17
N THR A 76 -13.18 11.00 -15.81
CA THR A 76 -13.24 10.36 -17.14
C THR A 76 -13.85 8.96 -17.07
N ASP A 77 -13.51 8.16 -16.07
CA ASP A 77 -14.12 6.84 -15.87
C ASP A 77 -15.62 6.96 -15.60
N MET A 78 -16.04 7.89 -14.74
CA MET A 78 -17.45 8.17 -14.51
C MET A 78 -18.16 8.66 -15.78
N ALA A 79 -17.51 9.54 -16.56
CA ALA A 79 -18.05 9.98 -17.85
C ALA A 79 -18.23 8.80 -18.82
N LYS A 80 -17.29 7.85 -18.86
CA LYS A 80 -17.36 6.65 -19.69
C LYS A 80 -18.53 5.75 -19.31
N GLU A 81 -18.79 5.56 -18.02
CA GLU A 81 -19.96 4.81 -17.55
C GLU A 81 -21.29 5.42 -18.01
N LEU A 82 -21.35 6.76 -18.10
CA LEU A 82 -22.55 7.49 -18.56
C LEU A 82 -22.79 7.40 -20.08
N LEU A 83 -21.77 7.10 -20.88
CA LEU A 83 -21.87 6.99 -22.35
C LEU A 83 -22.58 5.71 -22.83
N GLY A 84 -22.67 4.68 -21.97
CA GLY A 84 -23.18 3.35 -22.33
C GLY A 84 -22.13 2.46 -23.01
N GLU A 85 -22.33 1.13 -22.95
CA GLU A 85 -21.31 0.12 -23.27
C GLU A 85 -20.71 0.23 -24.69
N GLU A 86 -21.52 0.52 -25.70
CA GLU A 86 -21.07 0.61 -27.11
C GLU A 86 -20.12 1.79 -27.33
N LYS A 87 -20.47 2.96 -26.80
CA LYS A 87 -19.64 4.17 -26.87
C LYS A 87 -18.38 4.02 -26.02
N MET A 88 -18.51 3.42 -24.83
CA MET A 88 -17.41 3.19 -23.90
C MET A 88 -16.25 2.39 -24.53
N ALA A 89 -16.55 1.39 -25.38
CA ALA A 89 -15.53 0.55 -26.02
C ALA A 89 -14.59 1.34 -26.96
N ARG A 90 -15.01 2.50 -27.46
CA ARG A 90 -14.25 3.37 -28.38
C ARG A 90 -13.44 4.45 -27.66
N VAL A 91 -13.50 4.50 -26.34
CA VAL A 91 -12.86 5.53 -25.52
C VAL A 91 -11.74 4.91 -24.66
N GLN A 92 -10.51 5.32 -24.91
CA GLN A 92 -9.33 4.91 -24.14
C GLN A 92 -8.77 6.08 -23.35
N ILE A 93 -8.32 5.83 -22.12
CA ILE A 93 -7.67 6.84 -21.27
C ILE A 93 -6.15 6.64 -21.39
N CYS A 94 -5.41 7.73 -21.59
CA CYS A 94 -3.96 7.72 -21.72
C CYS A 94 -3.29 8.36 -20.50
N ALA A 95 -2.39 7.61 -19.86
CA ALA A 95 -1.62 8.09 -18.70
C ALA A 95 -0.31 8.81 -19.10
N ALA A 96 -0.09 9.07 -20.38
CA ALA A 96 1.11 9.75 -20.85
C ALA A 96 1.16 11.22 -20.35
N PRO A 97 2.36 11.82 -20.19
CA PRO A 97 2.48 13.21 -19.75
C PRO A 97 1.64 14.15 -20.61
N LEU A 98 0.79 14.96 -19.97
CA LEU A 98 -0.29 15.68 -20.64
C LEU A 98 0.20 16.46 -21.87
N VAL A 99 1.26 17.25 -21.76
CA VAL A 99 1.71 18.13 -22.84
C VAL A 99 2.31 17.31 -23.99
N GLU A 100 3.43 16.63 -23.75
CA GLU A 100 4.17 15.98 -24.83
C GLU A 100 3.49 14.71 -25.34
N GLY A 101 2.81 13.98 -24.44
CA GLY A 101 1.98 12.85 -24.79
C GLY A 101 0.85 13.25 -25.73
N THR A 102 0.17 14.37 -25.46
CA THR A 102 -0.91 14.86 -26.35
C THR A 102 -0.37 15.25 -27.72
N VAL A 103 0.80 15.90 -27.78
CA VAL A 103 1.42 16.28 -29.06
C VAL A 103 1.85 15.05 -29.86
N ALA A 104 2.47 14.07 -29.22
CA ALA A 104 2.87 12.82 -29.88
C ALA A 104 1.65 12.02 -30.37
N ALA A 105 0.62 11.89 -29.52
CA ALA A 105 -0.64 11.27 -29.88
C ALA A 105 -1.29 11.97 -31.08
N ALA A 106 -1.32 13.29 -31.07
CA ALA A 106 -1.89 14.09 -32.16
C ALA A 106 -1.18 13.84 -33.49
N VAL A 107 0.16 13.81 -33.50
CA VAL A 107 0.94 13.52 -34.71
C VAL A 107 0.71 12.09 -35.21
N ALA A 108 0.67 11.12 -34.30
CA ALA A 108 0.38 9.72 -34.61
C ALA A 108 -1.03 9.54 -35.19
N ALA A 109 -2.03 10.18 -34.58
CA ALA A 109 -3.42 10.15 -35.02
C ALA A 109 -3.60 10.81 -36.39
N ALA A 110 -2.96 11.96 -36.63
CA ALA A 110 -2.95 12.64 -37.93
C ALA A 110 -2.32 11.78 -39.04
N SER A 111 -1.41 10.87 -38.67
CA SER A 111 -0.78 9.91 -39.58
C SER A 111 -1.65 8.68 -39.86
N GLY A 112 -2.87 8.61 -39.31
CA GLY A 112 -3.82 7.53 -39.53
C GLY A 112 -3.52 6.25 -38.74
N GLN A 113 -2.73 6.34 -37.67
CA GLN A 113 -2.43 5.18 -36.81
C GLN A 113 -3.64 4.71 -36.01
N THR A 114 -3.62 3.45 -35.58
CA THR A 114 -4.66 2.86 -34.71
C THR A 114 -4.58 3.45 -33.29
N ILE A 115 -5.68 3.43 -32.52
CA ILE A 115 -5.68 3.98 -31.16
C ILE A 115 -4.61 3.36 -30.25
N GLY A 116 -4.31 2.06 -30.40
CA GLY A 116 -3.24 1.41 -29.66
C GLY A 116 -1.84 1.93 -30.02
N GLN A 117 -1.59 2.21 -31.31
CA GLN A 117 -0.33 2.80 -31.76
C GLN A 117 -0.21 4.27 -31.33
N VAL A 118 -1.30 5.04 -31.43
CA VAL A 118 -1.37 6.43 -30.95
C VAL A 118 -1.07 6.48 -29.44
N MET A 119 -1.65 5.57 -28.67
CA MET A 119 -1.34 5.43 -27.24
C MET A 119 0.13 5.12 -26.99
N ALA A 120 0.72 4.20 -27.75
CA ALA A 120 2.13 3.85 -27.59
C ALA A 120 3.06 5.05 -27.82
N GLU A 121 2.81 5.84 -28.88
CA GLU A 121 3.55 7.07 -29.18
C GLU A 121 3.39 8.11 -28.05
N ALA A 122 2.19 8.26 -27.51
CA ALA A 122 1.94 9.15 -26.38
C ALA A 122 2.79 8.78 -25.16
N HIS A 123 2.84 7.50 -24.78
CA HIS A 123 3.64 7.02 -23.64
C HIS A 123 5.15 7.21 -23.88
N GLN A 124 5.61 7.09 -25.14
CA GLN A 124 7.01 7.31 -25.50
C GLN A 124 7.41 8.78 -25.58
N ALA A 125 6.48 9.73 -25.49
CA ALA A 125 6.80 11.16 -25.61
C ALA A 125 7.79 11.65 -24.54
N LEU A 126 7.73 11.09 -23.32
CA LEU A 126 8.69 11.38 -22.26
C LEU A 126 10.09 10.86 -22.63
N ALA A 127 10.16 9.73 -23.34
CA ALA A 127 11.41 9.10 -23.70
C ALA A 127 12.28 9.97 -24.60
N ALA A 128 11.65 10.69 -25.53
CA ALA A 128 12.35 11.61 -26.40
C ALA A 128 13.05 12.74 -25.62
N LYS A 129 12.39 13.29 -24.58
CA LYS A 129 12.98 14.33 -23.71
C LYS A 129 14.16 13.80 -22.92
N TYR A 130 14.03 12.61 -22.34
CA TYR A 130 15.12 11.99 -21.63
C TYR A 130 16.32 11.70 -22.54
N ALA A 131 16.09 11.21 -23.76
CA ALA A 131 17.17 11.01 -24.73
C ALA A 131 17.90 12.32 -25.08
N GLN A 132 17.17 13.41 -25.29
CA GLN A 132 17.76 14.73 -25.60
C GLN A 132 18.58 15.30 -24.44
N LEU A 133 18.15 15.05 -23.20
CA LEU A 133 18.83 15.54 -22.00
C LEU A 133 19.94 14.58 -21.51
N GLY A 134 20.19 13.47 -22.21
CA GLY A 134 21.12 12.43 -21.73
C GLY A 134 20.65 11.72 -20.46
N GLN A 135 19.35 11.76 -20.20
CA GLN A 135 18.66 11.25 -19.03
C GLN A 135 17.90 9.96 -19.31
N SER A 136 18.21 9.23 -20.39
CA SER A 136 17.55 7.95 -20.70
C SER A 136 17.63 6.93 -19.57
N ALA A 137 18.58 7.09 -18.65
CA ALA A 137 18.66 6.32 -17.41
C ALA A 137 17.44 6.47 -16.47
N TRP A 138 16.60 7.50 -16.68
CA TRP A 138 15.35 7.71 -15.95
C TRP A 138 14.12 7.06 -16.64
N LEU A 139 14.23 6.73 -17.95
CA LEU A 139 13.26 5.85 -18.63
C LEU A 139 13.51 4.39 -18.33
N SER A 140 14.80 4.07 -18.23
CA SER A 140 15.20 2.87 -17.56
C SER A 140 14.65 3.00 -16.15
N ALA A 141 13.54 2.31 -15.86
CA ALA A 141 13.26 1.88 -14.51
C ALA A 141 14.58 1.37 -13.86
N PRO A 142 14.72 1.35 -12.52
CA PRO A 142 15.76 0.51 -11.91
C PRO A 142 15.74 -0.82 -12.65
N GLN A 143 16.86 -1.12 -13.29
CA GLN A 143 16.96 -2.05 -14.41
C GLN A 143 16.05 -3.27 -14.16
N GLU A 144 14.90 -3.31 -14.84
CA GLU A 144 14.32 -4.56 -15.28
C GLU A 144 15.49 -5.29 -15.92
N ALA A 145 15.91 -6.41 -15.31
CA ALA A 145 16.92 -7.28 -15.89
C ALA A 145 16.51 -7.47 -17.35
N ALA A 146 17.41 -7.06 -18.24
CA ALA A 146 17.16 -6.95 -19.66
C ALA A 146 16.35 -8.16 -20.14
N SER A 147 15.24 -7.94 -20.84
CA SER A 147 14.70 -8.98 -21.71
C SER A 147 15.80 -9.37 -22.70
N PRO A 148 16.37 -10.58 -22.64
CA PRO A 148 17.23 -11.04 -23.70
C PRO A 148 16.31 -11.62 -24.76
N THR A 149 16.09 -10.90 -25.86
CA THR A 149 15.82 -11.59 -27.12
C THR A 149 17.09 -12.32 -27.54
N ALA A 150 17.27 -13.53 -27.02
CA ALA A 150 17.72 -14.74 -27.72
C ALA A 150 18.03 -15.86 -26.71
N THR A 151 17.43 -17.03 -26.97
CA THR A 151 17.65 -18.36 -26.36
C THR A 151 17.14 -18.60 -24.94
N ASP A 152 15.87 -19.00 -24.90
CA ASP A 152 15.20 -19.72 -23.81
C ASP A 152 15.75 -21.17 -23.71
N GLN A 153 17.03 -21.31 -23.32
CA GLN A 153 17.64 -22.64 -23.07
C GLN A 153 18.15 -22.83 -21.63
N ASP A 154 18.37 -21.75 -20.87
CA ASP A 154 18.88 -21.84 -19.48
C ASP A 154 17.91 -21.29 -18.41
N SER A 155 16.70 -20.85 -18.79
CA SER A 155 15.67 -20.48 -17.82
C SER A 155 15.08 -21.74 -17.19
N LYS A 156 15.05 -21.81 -15.85
CA LYS A 156 14.33 -22.87 -15.12
C LYS A 156 13.01 -22.31 -14.63
N SER A 157 11.95 -23.10 -14.72
CA SER A 157 10.62 -22.68 -14.28
C SER A 157 9.94 -23.74 -13.42
N PHE A 158 9.09 -23.29 -12.51
CA PHE A 158 8.24 -24.13 -11.70
C PHE A 158 6.90 -23.44 -11.47
N SER A 159 5.80 -24.12 -11.83
CA SER A 159 4.45 -23.62 -11.64
C SER A 159 3.77 -24.31 -10.46
N TRP A 160 3.01 -23.55 -9.69
CA TRP A 160 2.28 -24.03 -8.53
C TRP A 160 0.89 -23.39 -8.43
N THR A 161 -0.12 -24.19 -8.10
CA THR A 161 -1.46 -23.68 -7.80
C THR A 161 -1.56 -23.27 -6.34
N ILE A 162 -1.92 -22.03 -6.08
CA ILE A 162 -2.08 -21.52 -4.72
C ILE A 162 -3.30 -22.14 -4.06
N THR A 163 -3.09 -22.83 -2.94
CA THR A 163 -4.15 -23.40 -2.10
C THR A 163 -4.36 -22.65 -0.79
N ASN A 164 -3.54 -21.65 -0.50
CA ASN A 164 -3.64 -20.80 0.67
C ASN A 164 -5.00 -20.06 0.64
N PRO A 165 -5.87 -20.18 1.67
CA PRO A 165 -7.22 -19.61 1.64
C PRO A 165 -7.25 -18.10 1.35
N THR A 166 -6.22 -17.37 1.79
CA THR A 166 -6.07 -15.92 1.64
C THR A 166 -5.11 -15.50 0.51
N GLY A 167 -4.60 -16.46 -0.28
CA GLY A 167 -3.62 -16.18 -1.34
C GLY A 167 -2.19 -15.95 -0.83
N ILE A 168 -1.31 -15.38 -1.68
CA ILE A 168 0.07 -15.06 -1.30
C ILE A 168 0.13 -13.66 -0.70
N HIS A 169 0.04 -13.64 0.61
CA HIS A 169 0.07 -12.48 1.45
C HIS A 169 1.45 -12.29 2.13
N ALA A 170 1.64 -11.37 3.08
CA ALA A 170 2.93 -10.97 3.66
C ALA A 170 3.72 -12.14 4.25
N ARG A 171 3.06 -13.08 4.92
CA ARG A 171 3.72 -14.24 5.51
C ARG A 171 4.26 -15.21 4.44
N PRO A 172 3.43 -15.74 3.51
CA PRO A 172 3.96 -16.57 2.44
C PRO A 172 4.88 -15.78 1.49
N ALA A 173 4.62 -14.48 1.25
CA ALA A 173 5.51 -13.61 0.48
C ALA A 173 6.88 -13.42 1.15
N SER A 174 6.92 -13.21 2.47
CA SER A 174 8.19 -13.11 3.20
C SER A 174 8.94 -14.43 3.21
N ALA A 175 8.24 -15.55 3.35
CA ALA A 175 8.83 -16.88 3.23
C ALA A 175 9.43 -17.11 1.84
N ILE A 176 8.74 -16.71 0.77
CA ILE A 176 9.21 -16.76 -0.61
C ILE A 176 10.48 -15.91 -0.77
N VAL A 177 10.43 -14.64 -0.38
CA VAL A 177 11.56 -13.71 -0.50
C VAL A 177 12.77 -14.21 0.31
N ARG A 178 12.56 -14.64 1.56
CA ARG A 178 13.63 -15.19 2.43
C ARG A 178 14.25 -16.44 1.85
N CYS A 179 13.44 -17.32 1.27
CA CYS A 179 13.92 -18.52 0.59
C CYS A 179 14.79 -18.14 -0.61
N LEU A 180 14.27 -17.28 -1.49
CA LEU A 180 14.92 -16.93 -2.75
C LEU A 180 16.15 -16.03 -2.57
N ASN A 181 16.20 -15.22 -1.51
CA ASN A 181 17.32 -14.33 -1.24
C ASN A 181 18.64 -15.04 -0.91
N GLN A 182 18.60 -16.34 -0.62
CA GLN A 182 19.77 -17.15 -0.28
C GLN A 182 20.58 -17.61 -1.49
N PHE A 183 20.06 -17.44 -2.70
CA PHE A 183 20.66 -17.98 -3.92
C PHE A 183 21.20 -16.88 -4.81
N ASP A 184 22.30 -17.12 -5.51
CA ASP A 184 22.81 -16.31 -6.61
C ASP A 184 22.06 -16.69 -7.90
N ALA A 185 20.84 -16.18 -8.02
CA ALA A 185 19.94 -16.39 -9.14
C ALA A 185 18.97 -15.21 -9.31
N GLU A 186 18.73 -14.77 -10.54
CA GLU A 186 17.61 -13.91 -10.87
C GLU A 186 16.32 -14.71 -10.75
N VAL A 187 15.31 -14.15 -10.09
CA VAL A 187 14.06 -14.84 -9.75
C VAL A 187 12.86 -13.92 -9.93
N ASP A 188 11.94 -14.34 -10.80
CA ASP A 188 10.70 -13.62 -11.10
C ASP A 188 9.49 -14.51 -10.83
N ILE A 189 8.43 -13.95 -10.27
CA ILE A 189 7.13 -14.62 -10.14
C ILE A 189 6.18 -14.05 -11.18
N VAL A 190 5.53 -14.97 -11.89
CA VAL A 190 4.50 -14.71 -12.89
C VAL A 190 3.13 -15.08 -12.31
N ASN A 191 2.16 -14.18 -12.40
CA ASN A 191 0.73 -14.45 -12.16
C ASN A 191 -0.09 -13.85 -13.31
N GLY A 192 -0.66 -14.72 -14.18
CA GLY A 192 -1.27 -14.29 -15.43
C GLY A 192 -0.28 -13.53 -16.32
N ASP A 193 -0.63 -12.30 -16.72
CA ASP A 193 0.22 -11.44 -17.56
C ASP A 193 1.21 -10.58 -16.74
N ARG A 194 1.16 -10.67 -15.41
CA ARG A 194 1.99 -9.86 -14.53
C ARG A 194 3.24 -10.64 -14.13
N VAL A 195 4.40 -10.02 -14.32
CA VAL A 195 5.71 -10.55 -13.90
C VAL A 195 6.31 -9.55 -12.93
N MET A 196 6.73 -10.02 -11.76
CA MET A 196 7.46 -9.17 -10.82
C MET A 196 8.62 -9.91 -10.17
N ASN A 197 9.64 -9.15 -9.80
CA ASN A 197 10.81 -9.69 -9.11
C ASN A 197 10.40 -10.32 -7.77
N ALA A 198 10.80 -11.58 -7.57
CA ALA A 198 10.40 -12.39 -6.43
C ALA A 198 11.22 -12.15 -5.15
N ARG A 199 12.19 -11.21 -5.18
CA ARG A 199 13.01 -10.81 -4.02
C ARG A 199 12.46 -9.61 -3.27
N SER A 200 11.48 -8.90 -3.84
CA SER A 200 10.78 -7.83 -3.14
C SER A 200 9.47 -8.36 -2.58
N MET A 201 9.30 -8.24 -1.28
CA MET A 201 8.07 -8.61 -0.60
C MET A 201 6.90 -7.75 -1.07
N ASN A 202 7.13 -6.45 -1.28
CA ASN A 202 6.12 -5.53 -1.80
C ASN A 202 5.66 -5.97 -3.20
N ASN A 203 6.60 -6.35 -4.08
CA ASN A 203 6.29 -6.84 -5.42
C ASN A 203 5.45 -8.13 -5.40
N VAL A 204 5.85 -9.12 -4.60
CA VAL A 204 5.10 -10.39 -4.49
C VAL A 204 3.68 -10.16 -3.98
N VAL A 205 3.48 -9.22 -3.04
CA VAL A 205 2.14 -8.86 -2.53
C VAL A 205 1.34 -8.05 -3.57
N ARG A 206 1.97 -7.12 -4.29
CA ARG A 206 1.35 -6.29 -5.35
C ARG A 206 0.83 -7.11 -6.54
N LEU A 207 1.38 -8.29 -6.78
CA LEU A 207 0.83 -9.23 -7.76
C LEU A 207 -0.60 -9.69 -7.42
N GLY A 208 -1.05 -9.50 -6.17
CA GLY A 208 -2.43 -9.79 -5.77
C GLY A 208 -2.83 -11.24 -5.96
N ILE A 209 -1.90 -12.17 -5.75
CA ILE A 209 -2.06 -13.61 -6.01
C ILE A 209 -3.10 -14.21 -5.04
N LYS A 210 -4.16 -14.80 -5.60
CA LYS A 210 -5.32 -15.33 -4.88
C LYS A 210 -5.29 -16.86 -4.77
N CYS A 211 -6.13 -17.40 -3.89
CA CYS A 211 -6.42 -18.83 -3.85
C CYS A 211 -6.97 -19.30 -5.20
N GLY A 212 -6.38 -20.36 -5.76
CA GLY A 212 -6.71 -20.89 -7.09
C GLY A 212 -5.85 -20.34 -8.22
N ASP A 213 -5.09 -19.25 -8.01
CA ASP A 213 -4.17 -18.73 -9.02
C ASP A 213 -3.05 -19.74 -9.28
N VAL A 214 -2.59 -19.80 -10.54
CA VAL A 214 -1.39 -20.55 -10.91
C VAL A 214 -0.25 -19.56 -11.07
N ILE A 215 0.72 -19.65 -10.17
CA ILE A 215 1.93 -18.84 -10.26
C ILE A 215 3.07 -19.64 -10.86
N THR A 216 3.98 -18.95 -11.55
CA THR A 216 5.20 -19.56 -12.08
C THR A 216 6.43 -18.80 -11.58
N LEU A 217 7.31 -19.50 -10.87
CA LEU A 217 8.64 -18.97 -10.57
C LEU A 217 9.55 -19.23 -11.78
N LEU A 218 10.18 -18.18 -12.27
CA LEU A 218 11.24 -18.23 -13.28
C LEU A 218 12.57 -17.94 -12.58
N ALA A 219 13.57 -18.80 -12.76
CA ALA A 219 14.89 -18.62 -12.19
C ALA A 219 15.99 -18.71 -13.26
N ARG A 220 16.97 -17.81 -13.20
CA ARG A 220 18.13 -17.74 -14.10
C ARG A 220 19.42 -17.53 -13.31
N GLY A 221 20.54 -18.03 -13.80
CA GLY A 221 21.85 -17.89 -13.15
C GLY A 221 22.38 -19.18 -12.51
N PRO A 222 23.56 -19.11 -11.86
CA PRO A 222 24.32 -20.28 -11.43
C PRO A 222 23.60 -21.15 -10.40
N GLN A 223 22.70 -20.56 -9.60
CA GLN A 223 21.92 -21.28 -8.59
C GLN A 223 20.42 -21.41 -8.97
N ALA A 224 20.05 -21.26 -10.24
CA ALA A 224 18.66 -21.28 -10.69
C ALA A 224 17.90 -22.55 -10.28
N GLN A 225 18.49 -23.74 -10.49
CA GLN A 225 17.84 -25.00 -10.11
C GLN A 225 17.66 -25.11 -8.59
N GLN A 226 18.63 -24.64 -7.81
CA GLN A 226 18.57 -24.68 -6.34
C GLN A 226 17.48 -23.74 -5.80
N ALA A 227 17.32 -22.56 -6.42
CA ALA A 227 16.22 -21.64 -6.11
C ALA A 227 14.85 -22.25 -6.45
N ILE A 228 14.73 -22.94 -7.59
CA ILE A 228 13.51 -23.65 -7.99
C ILE A 228 13.18 -24.79 -7.01
N ASP A 229 14.16 -25.62 -6.66
CA ASP A 229 13.96 -26.75 -5.74
C ASP A 229 13.54 -26.26 -4.34
N ALA A 230 14.17 -25.18 -3.85
CA ALA A 230 13.84 -24.58 -2.57
C ALA A 230 12.43 -23.95 -2.58
N PHE A 231 12.07 -23.26 -3.66
CA PHE A 231 10.73 -22.71 -3.83
C PHE A 231 9.67 -23.83 -3.92
N ALA A 232 9.95 -24.91 -4.64
CA ALA A 232 9.05 -26.06 -4.74
C ALA A 232 8.83 -26.74 -3.37
N ALA A 233 9.90 -26.89 -2.57
CA ALA A 233 9.79 -27.40 -1.21
C ALA A 233 8.96 -26.48 -0.30
N LEU A 234 9.15 -25.16 -0.44
CA LEU A 234 8.37 -24.18 0.29
C LEU A 234 6.89 -24.21 -0.13
N ALA A 235 6.60 -24.29 -1.44
CA ALA A 235 5.25 -24.40 -1.99
C ALA A 235 4.53 -25.67 -1.49
N ALA A 236 5.24 -26.80 -1.39
CA ALA A 236 4.72 -28.05 -0.85
C ALA A 236 4.28 -27.95 0.62
N THR A 237 4.82 -26.99 1.38
CA THR A 237 4.42 -26.67 2.75
C THR A 237 3.46 -25.47 2.84
N GLN A 238 2.78 -25.16 1.73
CA GLN A 238 1.89 -24.01 1.59
C GLN A 238 2.56 -22.69 1.97
N PHE A 239 3.85 -22.54 1.66
CA PHE A 239 4.65 -21.35 1.98
C PHE A 239 4.69 -21.00 3.48
N GLY A 240 4.58 -22.03 4.34
CA GLY A 240 4.59 -21.87 5.80
C GLY A 240 3.23 -21.48 6.41
N ASP A 241 2.15 -21.58 5.62
CA ASP A 241 0.79 -21.12 5.94
C ASP A 241 -0.14 -22.29 6.30
N SER A 242 0.37 -23.34 6.96
CA SER A 242 -0.46 -24.48 7.35
C SER A 242 -1.45 -24.08 8.46
N ASP A 243 -2.74 -24.11 8.14
CA ASP A 243 -3.91 -23.82 8.99
C ASP A 243 -4.03 -24.71 10.24
N LYS A 244 -3.14 -24.52 11.21
CA LYS A 244 -3.33 -25.02 12.57
C LYS A 244 -3.20 -23.92 13.60
N ALA A 245 -4.06 -22.91 13.47
CA ALA A 245 -4.44 -22.04 14.58
C ALA A 245 -5.93 -22.24 14.87
N GLN A 246 -6.30 -23.45 15.30
CA GLN A 246 -7.58 -23.64 15.99
C GLN A 246 -7.47 -22.97 17.35
N SER A 247 -8.27 -21.93 17.53
CA SER A 247 -8.65 -21.31 18.79
C SER A 247 -8.75 -22.34 19.92
N GLN A 248 -7.83 -22.29 20.89
CA GLN A 248 -8.02 -22.95 22.16
C GLN A 248 -8.80 -22.02 23.10
N PRO A 249 -9.94 -22.46 23.65
CA PRO A 249 -10.57 -21.73 24.75
C PRO A 249 -9.67 -21.83 25.99
N ALA A 250 -9.26 -20.67 26.52
CA ALA A 250 -8.53 -20.61 27.79
C ALA A 250 -9.42 -21.12 28.95
N LYS A 251 -8.83 -21.98 29.78
CA LYS A 251 -9.41 -22.64 30.96
C LYS A 251 -9.97 -21.63 32.00
N ASN A 252 -11.12 -21.96 32.59
CA ASN A 252 -11.69 -21.41 33.84
C ASN A 252 -11.53 -19.89 34.09
N LYS A 253 -11.94 -19.03 33.16
CA LYS A 253 -12.18 -17.62 33.47
C LYS A 253 -13.56 -17.46 34.13
N PRO A 254 -13.72 -16.60 35.15
CA PRO A 254 -15.03 -16.31 35.73
C PRO A 254 -15.97 -15.75 34.66
N ALA A 255 -17.27 -16.07 34.75
CA ALA A 255 -18.27 -15.68 33.74
C ALA A 255 -18.42 -14.15 33.59
N ALA A 256 -18.03 -13.40 34.63
CA ALA A 256 -17.93 -11.95 34.57
C ALA A 256 -16.74 -11.45 35.39
N LEU A 257 -16.18 -10.31 34.99
CA LEU A 257 -15.11 -9.60 35.68
C LEU A 257 -15.56 -8.16 35.98
N GLU A 258 -15.24 -7.65 37.16
CA GLU A 258 -15.29 -6.20 37.39
C GLU A 258 -14.02 -5.58 36.82
N VAL A 259 -14.17 -4.61 35.93
CA VAL A 259 -13.05 -3.99 35.23
C VAL A 259 -13.14 -2.48 35.21
N THR A 260 -11.98 -1.81 35.24
CA THR A 260 -11.90 -0.37 34.99
C THR A 260 -11.69 -0.13 33.50
N LEU A 261 -12.51 0.71 32.88
CA LEU A 261 -12.36 1.05 31.47
C LEU A 261 -11.16 1.97 31.24
N CYS A 262 -10.39 1.68 30.21
CA CYS A 262 -9.33 2.54 29.70
C CYS A 262 -9.56 2.79 28.20
N ARG A 263 -9.83 4.02 27.80
CA ARG A 263 -10.09 4.38 26.40
C ARG A 263 -8.82 4.89 25.73
N ILE A 264 -8.50 4.30 24.57
CA ILE A 264 -7.39 4.71 23.72
C ILE A 264 -7.97 5.06 22.34
N ASN A 265 -8.15 6.34 22.05
CA ASN A 265 -8.59 6.78 20.72
C ASN A 265 -7.44 7.49 20.02
N ARG A 266 -6.97 6.90 18.91
CA ARG A 266 -5.78 7.35 18.19
C ARG A 266 -6.11 8.06 16.90
N GLY A 267 -5.41 9.17 16.67
CA GLY A 267 -5.26 9.80 15.37
C GLY A 267 -3.78 9.86 14.98
N LEU A 268 -3.48 10.61 13.92
CA LEU A 268 -2.10 10.92 13.55
C LEU A 268 -1.40 11.69 14.69
N PRO A 269 -0.15 11.33 15.05
CA PRO A 269 0.67 12.07 16.00
C PRO A 269 0.80 13.53 15.60
N GLN A 270 0.71 14.41 16.60
CA GLN A 270 1.07 15.82 16.42
C GLN A 270 2.50 16.01 16.88
N LEU A 271 3.38 16.43 15.96
CA LEU A 271 4.78 16.67 16.26
C LEU A 271 5.00 18.11 16.73
N SER A 272 5.87 18.27 17.73
CA SER A 272 6.33 19.60 18.16
C SER A 272 7.23 20.21 17.07
N PRO A 273 7.06 21.50 16.73
CA PRO A 273 7.91 22.15 15.75
C PRO A 273 9.39 22.13 16.16
N ARG A 274 10.27 21.76 15.23
CA ARG A 274 11.73 21.87 15.37
C ARG A 274 12.28 22.67 14.19
N ALA A 275 13.37 23.40 14.42
CA ALA A 275 14.13 24.02 13.33
C ALA A 275 14.81 22.93 12.50
N VAL A 276 14.75 23.06 11.17
CA VAL A 276 15.46 22.18 10.24
C VAL A 276 16.97 22.36 10.38
N GLU A 277 17.71 21.25 10.45
CA GLU A 277 19.17 21.25 10.40
C GLU A 277 19.68 21.09 8.96
N ALA A 278 21.00 21.07 8.76
CA ALA A 278 21.56 20.73 7.46
C ALA A 278 21.11 19.33 7.03
N ASN A 279 20.86 19.14 5.73
CA ASN A 279 20.34 17.88 5.19
C ASN A 279 21.21 16.67 5.62
N GLU A 280 22.54 16.82 5.67
CA GLU A 280 23.44 15.76 6.12
C GLU A 280 23.20 15.34 7.57
N ALA A 281 22.87 16.30 8.45
CA ALA A 281 22.55 16.04 9.85
C ALA A 281 21.20 15.33 10.00
N GLU A 282 20.20 15.77 9.24
CA GLU A 282 18.87 15.13 9.19
C GLU A 282 18.95 13.68 8.67
N ILE A 283 19.71 13.46 7.60
CA ILE A 283 19.98 12.12 7.04
C ILE A 283 20.71 11.23 8.06
N ALA A 284 21.70 11.77 8.79
CA ALA A 284 22.40 11.02 9.83
C ALA A 284 21.46 10.61 10.98
N ARG A 285 20.55 11.50 11.40
CA ARG A 285 19.53 11.19 12.42
C ARG A 285 18.59 10.07 11.97
N LEU A 286 18.11 10.12 10.73
CA LEU A 286 17.25 9.06 10.17
C LEU A 286 17.97 7.71 10.09
N ASN A 287 19.18 7.68 9.56
CA ASN A 287 19.99 6.47 9.49
C ASN A 287 20.23 5.85 10.87
N HIS A 288 20.52 6.69 11.87
CA HIS A 288 20.68 6.24 13.24
C HIS A 288 19.38 5.63 13.81
N ALA A 289 18.25 6.31 13.62
CA ALA A 289 16.94 5.83 14.07
C ALA A 289 16.52 4.52 13.40
N ILE A 290 16.72 4.38 12.09
CA ILE A 290 16.43 3.13 11.35
C ILE A 290 17.32 1.99 11.87
N SER A 291 18.62 2.24 12.08
CA SER A 291 19.54 1.23 12.62
C SER A 291 19.11 0.74 14.00
N LEU A 292 18.73 1.65 14.90
CA LEU A 292 18.19 1.28 16.21
C LEU A 292 16.85 0.53 16.10
N ALA A 293 15.95 0.96 15.22
CA ALA A 293 14.67 0.30 15.01
C ALA A 293 14.84 -1.15 14.54
N LYS A 294 15.82 -1.42 13.66
CA LYS A 294 16.17 -2.78 13.22
C LYS A 294 16.65 -3.64 14.38
N GLN A 295 17.56 -3.12 15.22
CA GLN A 295 18.05 -3.83 16.41
C GLN A 295 16.93 -4.14 17.42
N GLU A 296 15.99 -3.20 17.61
CA GLU A 296 14.85 -3.44 18.47
C GLU A 296 13.90 -4.49 17.90
N LEU A 297 13.72 -4.53 16.57
CA LEU A 297 12.92 -5.56 15.91
C LEU A 297 13.55 -6.94 16.06
N ASP A 298 14.87 -7.08 15.91
CA ASP A 298 15.58 -8.34 16.17
C ASP A 298 15.28 -8.86 17.58
N GLY A 299 15.32 -7.97 18.58
CA GLY A 299 14.99 -8.29 19.97
C GLY A 299 13.53 -8.71 20.15
N VAL A 300 12.59 -8.01 19.51
CA VAL A 300 11.16 -8.33 19.56
C VAL A 300 10.87 -9.67 18.87
N ILE A 301 11.49 -9.96 17.73
CA ILE A 301 11.36 -11.24 17.02
C ILE A 301 11.81 -12.37 17.95
N ALA A 302 13.04 -12.30 18.46
CA ALA A 302 13.59 -13.34 19.34
C ALA A 302 12.73 -13.54 20.60
N ALA A 303 12.27 -12.46 21.23
CA ALA A 303 11.40 -12.54 22.40
C ALA A 303 10.03 -13.15 22.07
N THR A 304 9.45 -12.81 20.92
CA THR A 304 8.15 -13.33 20.48
C THR A 304 8.25 -14.82 20.13
N GLU A 305 9.31 -15.25 19.47
CA GLU A 305 9.55 -16.68 19.18
C GLU A 305 9.64 -17.50 20.47
N GLN A 306 10.30 -16.95 21.51
CA GLN A 306 10.46 -17.62 22.79
C GLN A 306 9.18 -17.64 23.64
N GLN A 307 8.43 -16.53 23.66
CA GLN A 307 7.27 -16.36 24.53
C GLN A 307 5.97 -16.88 23.93
N LEU A 308 5.82 -16.78 22.60
CA LEU A 308 4.62 -17.17 21.86
C LEU A 308 4.98 -18.32 20.92
N SER A 309 5.28 -18.02 19.66
CA SER A 309 5.81 -18.99 18.72
C SER A 309 6.48 -18.31 17.52
N ALA A 310 7.15 -19.13 16.69
CA ALA A 310 7.69 -18.69 15.41
C ALA A 310 6.61 -18.14 14.44
N HIS A 311 5.35 -18.57 14.59
CA HIS A 311 4.26 -18.08 13.78
C HIS A 311 3.94 -16.60 14.10
N GLU A 312 3.80 -16.24 15.38
CA GLU A 312 3.55 -14.85 15.77
C GLU A 312 4.77 -13.95 15.53
N ALA A 313 5.99 -14.48 15.71
CA ALA A 313 7.21 -13.72 15.46
C ALA A 313 7.39 -13.33 13.99
N ALA A 314 6.82 -14.10 13.05
CA ALA A 314 6.86 -13.80 11.63
C ALA A 314 6.21 -12.45 11.27
N ILE A 315 5.30 -11.94 12.11
CA ILE A 315 4.72 -10.59 11.98
C ILE A 315 5.84 -9.54 12.09
N PHE A 316 6.70 -9.66 13.10
CA PHE A 316 7.80 -8.72 13.31
C PHE A 316 8.95 -8.95 12.33
N SER A 317 9.16 -10.17 11.84
CA SER A 317 10.07 -10.41 10.71
C SER A 317 9.60 -9.70 9.44
N ALA A 318 8.29 -9.67 9.17
CA ALA A 318 7.74 -8.88 8.07
C ALA A 318 7.95 -7.37 8.29
N HIS A 319 7.78 -6.86 9.51
CA HIS A 319 8.10 -5.46 9.85
C HIS A 319 9.57 -5.12 9.62
N GLN A 320 10.49 -6.04 9.94
CA GLN A 320 11.91 -5.87 9.66
C GLN A 320 12.19 -5.79 8.16
N MET A 321 11.57 -6.66 7.36
CA MET A 321 11.69 -6.61 5.90
C MET A 321 11.14 -5.30 5.32
N MET A 322 10.01 -4.79 5.83
CA MET A 322 9.47 -3.48 5.43
C MET A 322 10.43 -2.33 5.76
N LEU A 323 11.18 -2.42 6.86
CA LEU A 323 12.17 -1.41 7.24
C LEU A 323 13.50 -1.55 6.47
N GLU A 324 13.76 -2.73 5.90
CA GLU A 324 14.88 -2.98 5.00
C GLU A 324 14.61 -2.56 3.56
N ASP A 325 13.33 -2.51 3.16
CA ASP A 325 12.89 -1.91 1.91
C ASP A 325 13.27 -0.42 1.87
N THR A 326 13.94 0.01 0.81
CA THR A 326 14.45 1.38 0.71
C THR A 326 13.36 2.38 0.33
N GLU A 327 12.16 1.96 -0.11
CA GLU A 327 11.09 2.85 -0.58
C GLU A 327 10.73 3.96 0.41
N LEU A 328 10.53 3.61 1.70
CA LEU A 328 10.26 4.59 2.77
C LEU A 328 11.44 5.55 2.99
N TYR A 329 12.66 5.04 2.93
CA TYR A 329 13.87 5.83 3.14
C TYR A 329 14.12 6.79 1.98
N ASP A 330 14.12 6.26 0.76
CA ASP A 330 14.38 7.00 -0.48
C ASP A 330 13.33 8.09 -0.68
N THR A 331 12.04 7.77 -0.50
CA THR A 331 10.96 8.76 -0.60
C THR A 331 11.12 9.88 0.44
N THR A 332 11.58 9.55 1.65
CA THR A 332 11.86 10.56 2.69
C THR A 332 13.03 11.47 2.29
N LEU A 333 14.09 10.91 1.70
CA LEU A 333 15.23 11.69 1.22
C LEU A 333 14.89 12.57 0.03
N GLU A 334 14.08 12.07 -0.89
CA GLU A 334 13.58 12.85 -2.03
C GLU A 334 12.78 14.06 -1.56
N ARG A 335 11.89 13.89 -0.57
CA ARG A 335 11.16 15.02 0.03
C ARG A 335 12.08 16.00 0.73
N LEU A 336 13.08 15.52 1.47
CA LEU A 336 14.06 16.39 2.13
C LEU A 336 14.84 17.24 1.12
N ALA A 337 15.19 16.67 -0.03
CA ALA A 337 15.90 17.37 -1.10
C ALA A 337 15.03 18.45 -1.78
N GLN A 338 13.72 18.18 -1.94
CA GLN A 338 12.77 19.11 -2.54
C GLN A 338 12.35 20.23 -1.59
N GLN A 339 12.08 19.89 -0.33
CA GLN A 339 11.59 20.82 0.68
C GLN A 339 12.26 20.51 2.03
N PRO A 340 13.34 21.24 2.38
CA PRO A 340 14.01 21.06 3.66
C PRO A 340 13.05 21.26 4.83
N ALA A 341 12.88 20.21 5.63
CA ALA A 341 12.04 20.19 6.82
C ALA A 341 12.62 19.21 7.86
N PRO A 342 12.20 19.30 9.14
CA PRO A 342 12.58 18.32 10.15
C PRO A 342 12.32 16.88 9.69
N ILE A 343 13.33 16.00 9.79
CA ILE A 343 13.23 14.65 9.20
C ILE A 343 12.10 13.81 9.82
N GLU A 344 11.79 14.02 11.09
CA GLU A 344 10.67 13.37 11.76
C GLU A 344 9.30 13.74 11.17
N GLN A 345 9.15 14.96 10.65
CA GLN A 345 7.92 15.40 9.98
C GLN A 345 7.81 14.73 8.61
N LEU A 346 8.88 14.79 7.81
CA LEU A 346 8.91 14.18 6.49
C LEU A 346 8.67 12.67 6.57
N TRP A 347 9.31 12.00 7.53
CA TRP A 347 9.10 10.58 7.79
C TRP A 347 7.64 10.27 8.16
N LEU A 348 7.03 11.05 9.06
CA LEU A 348 5.63 10.89 9.42
C LEU A 348 4.70 11.09 8.22
N ASP A 349 4.98 12.05 7.35
CA ASP A 349 4.17 12.31 6.16
C ASP A 349 4.28 11.16 5.15
N VAL A 350 5.48 10.61 4.94
CA VAL A 350 5.71 9.47 4.04
C VAL A 350 5.01 8.21 4.57
N ILE A 351 5.18 7.87 5.85
CA ILE A 351 4.56 6.67 6.42
C ILE A 351 3.04 6.80 6.50
N SER A 352 2.51 8.02 6.71
CA SER A 352 1.06 8.27 6.72
C SER A 352 0.48 8.10 5.32
N GLN A 353 1.14 8.67 4.30
CA GLN A 353 0.72 8.49 2.92
C GLN A 353 0.75 7.02 2.51
N MET A 354 1.84 6.31 2.80
CA MET A 354 1.94 4.90 2.44
C MET A 354 0.88 4.06 3.15
N ALA A 355 0.60 4.34 4.44
CA ALA A 355 -0.50 3.69 5.14
C ALA A 355 -1.87 4.01 4.50
N ASP A 356 -2.12 5.25 4.07
CA ASP A 356 -3.36 5.61 3.40
C ASP A 356 -3.52 4.93 2.02
N GLU A 357 -2.42 4.71 1.29
CA GLU A 357 -2.41 3.92 0.05
C GLU A 357 -2.81 2.46 0.31
N TYR A 358 -2.28 1.84 1.36
CA TYR A 358 -2.74 0.51 1.81
C TYR A 358 -4.23 0.53 2.20
N ARG A 359 -4.69 1.58 2.88
CA ARG A 359 -6.09 1.71 3.28
C ARG A 359 -7.04 1.86 2.08
N ALA A 360 -6.55 2.35 0.95
CA ALA A 360 -7.32 2.49 -0.29
C ALA A 360 -7.46 1.17 -1.09
N ILE A 361 -6.75 0.10 -0.71
CA ILE A 361 -6.84 -1.20 -1.39
C ILE A 361 -8.24 -1.82 -1.18
N GLU A 362 -8.85 -2.31 -2.27
CA GLU A 362 -10.19 -2.92 -2.24
C GLU A 362 -10.24 -4.21 -1.42
N ASP A 363 -9.20 -5.02 -1.50
CA ASP A 363 -9.07 -6.25 -0.73
C ASP A 363 -9.01 -5.94 0.76
N ALA A 364 -10.03 -6.37 1.51
CA ALA A 364 -10.18 -6.06 2.93
C ALA A 364 -9.00 -6.56 3.78
N TYR A 365 -8.42 -7.69 3.40
CA TYR A 365 -7.30 -8.28 4.12
C TYR A 365 -5.99 -7.51 3.83
N LEU A 366 -5.76 -7.09 2.58
CA LEU A 366 -4.61 -6.22 2.26
C LEU A 366 -4.76 -4.83 2.88
N ARG A 367 -6.00 -4.33 2.99
CA ARG A 367 -6.29 -3.03 3.59
C ARG A 367 -5.78 -2.93 5.02
N GLU A 368 -5.98 -3.98 5.82
CA GLU A 368 -5.60 -4.01 7.24
C GLU A 368 -4.10 -3.84 7.49
N ARG A 369 -3.27 -4.04 6.45
CA ARG A 369 -1.81 -3.83 6.53
C ARG A 369 -1.37 -2.39 6.66
N TYR A 370 -2.26 -1.43 6.48
CA TYR A 370 -1.92 -0.05 6.79
C TYR A 370 -1.39 0.07 8.22
N ILE A 371 -1.89 -0.75 9.15
CA ILE A 371 -1.45 -0.77 10.56
C ILE A 371 -0.02 -1.26 10.68
N ASP A 372 0.39 -2.26 9.89
CA ASP A 372 1.76 -2.80 9.92
C ASP A 372 2.77 -1.77 9.38
N VAL A 373 2.45 -1.13 8.25
CA VAL A 373 3.26 -0.03 7.70
C VAL A 373 3.37 1.10 8.71
N TYR A 374 2.25 1.46 9.33
CA TYR A 374 2.21 2.49 10.33
C TYR A 374 3.01 2.11 11.58
N ASP A 375 2.99 0.85 12.03
CA ASP A 375 3.78 0.37 13.16
C ASP A 375 5.29 0.51 12.92
N VAL A 376 5.76 0.09 11.75
CA VAL A 376 7.16 0.27 11.32
C VAL A 376 7.54 1.75 11.31
N GLY A 377 6.68 2.60 10.75
CA GLY A 377 6.89 4.05 10.71
C GLY A 377 6.97 4.69 12.09
N ILE A 378 6.01 4.37 12.97
CA ILE A 378 5.96 4.89 14.35
C ILE A 378 7.16 4.41 15.18
N ARG A 379 7.66 3.19 14.94
CA ARG A 379 8.89 2.70 15.59
C ARG A 379 10.10 3.54 15.25
N VAL A 380 10.29 3.96 14.01
CA VAL A 380 11.40 4.86 13.64
C VAL A 380 11.15 6.27 14.18
N LEU A 381 9.91 6.75 14.07
CA LEU A 381 9.52 8.09 14.53
C LEU A 381 9.77 8.27 16.03
N ARG A 382 9.45 7.28 16.87
CA ARG A 382 9.70 7.40 18.32
C ARG A 382 11.18 7.55 18.62
N LEU A 383 12.06 6.91 17.86
CA LEU A 383 13.51 7.00 18.02
C LEU A 383 14.02 8.38 17.58
N LEU A 384 13.50 8.92 16.48
CA LEU A 384 13.79 10.28 16.02
C LEU A 384 13.42 11.35 17.07
N LEU A 385 12.34 11.11 17.81
CA LEU A 385 11.85 12.00 18.86
C LEU A 385 12.53 11.78 20.23
N GLY A 386 13.42 10.78 20.36
CA GLY A 386 14.04 10.43 21.64
C GLY A 386 13.12 9.68 22.62
N HIS A 387 12.02 9.10 22.11
CA HIS A 387 10.93 8.37 22.79
C HIS A 387 10.05 9.26 23.70
N PRO A 388 8.78 8.93 24.06
CA PRO A 388 7.92 7.80 23.67
C PRO A 388 6.70 8.23 22.80
N LEU A 389 6.27 7.38 21.86
CA LEU A 389 5.04 7.60 21.06
C LEU A 389 3.83 6.77 21.50
N PHE A 390 3.99 6.00 22.56
CA PHE A 390 2.91 5.36 23.28
C PHE A 390 3.43 5.06 24.68
N THR A 391 2.56 5.22 25.67
CA THR A 391 2.82 4.74 27.02
C THR A 391 1.69 3.78 27.36
N PRO A 392 1.99 2.50 27.69
CA PRO A 392 0.97 1.55 28.10
C PRO A 392 0.18 2.11 29.28
N PRO A 393 -1.16 1.97 29.29
CA PRO A 393 -1.96 2.44 30.41
C PRO A 393 -1.58 1.70 31.68
N GLN A 394 -1.45 2.43 32.79
CA GLN A 394 -1.26 1.83 34.12
C GLN A 394 -2.61 1.35 34.64
N LEU A 395 -2.93 0.09 34.37
CA LEU A 395 -4.17 -0.52 34.81
C LEU A 395 -4.04 -1.02 36.26
N HIS A 396 -4.91 -0.55 37.15
CA HIS A 396 -5.08 -1.12 38.49
C HIS A 396 -6.08 -2.28 38.37
N ALA A 397 -5.53 -3.48 38.17
CA ALA A 397 -6.19 -4.68 37.64
C ALA A 397 -7.60 -5.04 38.18
N PRO A 398 -8.44 -5.71 37.36
CA PRO A 398 -8.31 -5.90 35.91
C PRO A 398 -8.93 -4.71 35.14
N GLY A 399 -8.29 -4.27 34.05
CA GLY A 399 -8.80 -3.21 33.18
C GLY A 399 -9.29 -3.71 31.83
N LEU A 400 -10.29 -3.04 31.23
CA LEU A 400 -10.72 -3.27 29.85
C LEU A 400 -10.27 -2.10 28.98
N ILE A 401 -9.39 -2.37 28.03
CA ILE A 401 -8.93 -1.38 27.07
C ILE A 401 -9.95 -1.28 25.94
N ILE A 402 -10.51 -0.10 25.69
CA ILE A 402 -11.36 0.18 24.52
C ILE A 402 -10.54 1.02 23.55
N ALA A 403 -10.17 0.45 22.40
CA ALA A 403 -9.30 1.11 21.44
C ALA A 403 -9.87 1.12 20.02
N ASN A 404 -9.66 2.20 19.26
CA ASN A 404 -9.97 2.19 17.83
C ASN A 404 -9.02 1.23 17.09
N TYR A 405 -7.73 1.32 17.39
CA TYR A 405 -6.72 0.32 17.04
C TYR A 405 -5.56 0.38 18.06
N LEU A 406 -4.76 -0.68 18.09
CA LEU A 406 -3.44 -0.72 18.72
C LEU A 406 -2.45 -1.28 17.71
N LEU A 407 -1.20 -0.81 17.76
CA LEU A 407 -0.15 -1.37 16.92
C LEU A 407 0.30 -2.73 17.47
N PRO A 408 0.72 -3.69 16.61
CA PRO A 408 1.33 -4.94 17.04
C PRO A 408 2.43 -4.74 18.09
N SER A 409 3.33 -3.78 17.90
CA SER A 409 4.39 -3.44 18.85
C SER A 409 3.87 -3.01 20.22
N GLU A 410 2.70 -2.36 20.28
CA GLU A 410 2.10 -1.83 21.50
C GLU A 410 1.37 -2.92 22.28
N VAL A 411 0.70 -3.82 21.59
CA VAL A 411 0.09 -5.02 22.20
C VAL A 411 1.16 -5.82 22.97
N MET A 412 2.38 -5.90 22.42
CA MET A 412 3.50 -6.58 23.08
C MET A 412 3.97 -5.90 24.38
N THR A 413 3.66 -4.62 24.57
CA THR A 413 4.03 -3.84 25.77
C THR A 413 2.99 -3.89 26.89
N LEU A 414 1.79 -4.43 26.63
CA LEU A 414 0.73 -4.50 27.62
C LEU A 414 1.03 -5.54 28.72
N ASP A 415 0.69 -5.19 29.96
CA ASP A 415 0.68 -6.12 31.08
C ASP A 415 -0.53 -7.04 30.99
N VAL A 416 -0.27 -8.31 30.68
CA VAL A 416 -1.28 -9.36 30.54
C VAL A 416 -2.06 -9.58 31.85
N ASN A 417 -1.44 -9.38 33.02
CA ASN A 417 -2.08 -9.61 34.31
C ASN A 417 -3.03 -8.48 34.69
N ALA A 418 -2.74 -7.26 34.26
CA ALA A 418 -3.57 -6.09 34.53
C ALA A 418 -4.65 -5.88 33.46
N THR A 419 -4.53 -6.49 32.29
CA THR A 419 -5.45 -6.35 31.16
C THR A 419 -6.48 -7.48 31.14
N GLY A 420 -7.69 -7.20 31.64
CA GLY A 420 -8.82 -8.13 31.61
C GLY A 420 -9.37 -8.39 30.19
N GLY A 421 -9.14 -7.45 29.26
CA GLY A 421 -9.42 -7.63 27.84
C GLY A 421 -9.17 -6.35 27.02
N ILE A 422 -9.29 -6.48 25.70
CA ILE A 422 -9.24 -5.39 24.73
C ILE A 422 -10.51 -5.45 23.89
N CYS A 423 -11.19 -4.32 23.75
CA CYS A 423 -12.34 -4.12 22.88
C CYS A 423 -11.94 -3.19 21.73
N PHE A 424 -11.81 -3.72 20.52
CA PHE A 424 -11.47 -2.95 19.33
C PHE A 424 -12.71 -2.39 18.64
N THR A 425 -12.67 -1.12 18.24
CA THR A 425 -13.83 -0.45 17.60
C THR A 425 -13.65 -0.17 16.11
N ALA A 426 -12.44 -0.27 15.55
CA ALA A 426 -12.18 0.00 14.13
C ALA A 426 -11.32 -1.06 13.42
N ILE A 427 -10.87 -2.10 14.13
CA ILE A 427 -10.14 -3.23 13.55
C ILE A 427 -10.90 -4.53 13.77
N ASP A 428 -10.63 -5.52 12.93
CA ASP A 428 -11.29 -6.81 12.98
C ASP A 428 -10.54 -7.82 13.88
N SER A 429 -11.08 -9.04 14.00
CA SER A 429 -10.46 -10.11 14.79
C SER A 429 -9.26 -10.77 14.11
N GLN A 430 -9.07 -10.58 12.80
CA GLN A 430 -7.95 -11.14 12.03
C GLN A 430 -6.74 -10.21 11.97
N SER A 431 -6.89 -8.97 12.42
CA SER A 431 -5.79 -8.02 12.55
C SER A 431 -4.66 -8.59 13.40
N HIS A 432 -3.41 -8.31 13.02
CA HIS A 432 -2.24 -8.79 13.76
C HIS A 432 -2.25 -8.37 15.23
N ALA A 433 -2.77 -7.19 15.55
CA ALA A 433 -2.93 -6.74 16.93
C ALA A 433 -3.90 -7.64 17.73
N ALA A 434 -5.03 -8.04 17.14
CA ALA A 434 -5.98 -8.96 17.76
C ALA A 434 -5.37 -10.37 17.93
N ILE A 435 -4.71 -10.89 16.90
CA ILE A 435 -4.04 -12.20 16.93
C ILE A 435 -2.98 -12.23 18.03
N LEU A 436 -2.11 -11.22 18.10
CA LEU A 436 -1.06 -11.13 19.12
C LEU A 436 -1.63 -11.00 20.53
N ALA A 437 -2.70 -10.23 20.72
CA ALA A 437 -3.35 -10.10 22.01
C ALA A 437 -3.90 -11.45 22.51
N VAL A 438 -4.58 -12.20 21.63
CA VAL A 438 -5.09 -13.54 21.93
C VAL A 438 -3.95 -14.50 22.24
N ALA A 439 -2.87 -14.49 21.45
CA ALA A 439 -1.69 -15.33 21.68
C ALA A 439 -1.03 -15.04 23.04
N ARG A 440 -1.04 -13.78 23.50
CA ARG A 440 -0.59 -13.37 24.84
C ARG A 440 -1.58 -13.69 25.97
N GLY A 441 -2.75 -14.27 25.67
CA GLY A 441 -3.77 -14.63 26.66
C GLY A 441 -4.74 -13.51 27.03
N ILE A 442 -4.67 -12.36 26.35
CA ILE A 442 -5.57 -11.23 26.53
C ILE A 442 -6.86 -11.50 25.74
N ALA A 443 -8.01 -11.33 26.40
CA ALA A 443 -9.31 -11.49 25.72
C ALA A 443 -9.52 -10.34 24.72
N VAL A 444 -9.98 -10.66 23.51
CA VAL A 444 -10.27 -9.67 22.46
C VAL A 444 -11.75 -9.68 22.13
N TYR A 445 -12.34 -8.49 22.04
CA TYR A 445 -13.72 -8.25 21.65
C TYR A 445 -13.77 -7.25 20.49
N ILE A 446 -14.66 -7.45 19.53
CA ILE A 446 -14.85 -6.54 18.39
C ILE A 446 -16.18 -5.80 18.56
N ASP A 447 -16.14 -4.47 18.54
CA ASP A 447 -17.29 -3.57 18.64
C ASP A 447 -17.25 -2.53 17.51
N SER A 448 -17.23 -3.01 16.27
CA SER A 448 -17.15 -2.19 15.05
C SER A 448 -18.27 -1.15 14.89
N ASN A 449 -19.40 -1.34 15.60
CA ASN A 449 -20.54 -0.42 15.57
C ASN A 449 -20.64 0.46 16.83
N GLY A 450 -19.68 0.35 17.75
CA GLY A 450 -19.68 1.09 19.02
C GLY A 450 -20.83 0.76 19.97
N ARG A 451 -21.69 -0.22 19.66
CA ARG A 451 -22.95 -0.46 20.38
C ARG A 451 -22.71 -0.89 21.83
N ARG A 452 -21.58 -1.54 22.11
CA ARG A 452 -21.26 -2.07 23.44
C ARG A 452 -20.47 -1.07 24.27
N SER A 453 -19.58 -0.35 23.61
CA SER A 453 -18.60 0.50 24.28
C SER A 453 -19.04 1.97 24.35
N GLN A 454 -19.73 2.53 23.35
CA GLN A 454 -19.92 3.99 23.20
C GLN A 454 -20.57 4.69 24.40
N ALA A 455 -21.45 4.02 25.14
CA ALA A 455 -22.14 4.60 26.29
C ALA A 455 -21.26 4.79 27.54
N TRP A 456 -20.07 4.18 27.59
CA TRP A 456 -19.26 4.12 28.80
C TRP A 456 -18.10 5.12 28.80
N GLN A 457 -17.80 5.73 29.95
CA GLN A 457 -16.72 6.71 30.07
C GLN A 457 -15.38 6.07 30.46
N ASP A 458 -14.28 6.75 30.13
CA ASP A 458 -12.95 6.37 30.61
C ASP A 458 -12.89 6.36 32.14
N GLY A 459 -12.20 5.39 32.73
CA GLY A 459 -12.12 5.19 34.17
C GLY A 459 -13.38 4.62 34.84
N ALA A 460 -14.46 4.35 34.09
CA ALA A 460 -15.66 3.76 34.68
C ALA A 460 -15.41 2.32 35.16
N LEU A 461 -15.89 1.99 36.36
CA LEU A 461 -15.90 0.64 36.88
C LEU A 461 -17.17 -0.08 36.40
N VAL A 462 -16.99 -1.18 35.68
CA VAL A 462 -18.07 -1.90 34.98
C VAL A 462 -17.95 -3.40 35.17
N ARG A 463 -19.04 -4.11 34.92
CA ARG A 463 -19.03 -5.58 34.85
C ARG A 463 -18.93 -6.02 33.39
N LEU A 464 -17.88 -6.76 33.07
CA LEU A 464 -17.61 -7.33 31.75
C LEU A 464 -18.03 -8.81 31.73
N ALA A 465 -18.93 -9.19 30.83
CA ALA A 465 -19.20 -10.59 30.51
C ALA A 465 -18.04 -11.15 29.67
N THR A 466 -17.34 -12.16 30.19
CA THR A 466 -16.06 -12.62 29.61
C THR A 466 -16.22 -13.49 28.36
N ASP A 467 -17.43 -13.99 28.12
CA ASP A 467 -17.80 -14.81 26.97
C ASP A 467 -18.18 -13.97 25.74
N SER A 468 -18.89 -12.87 25.99
CA SER A 468 -19.55 -12.05 24.96
C SER A 468 -18.88 -10.69 24.78
N GLY A 469 -18.17 -10.20 25.79
CA GLY A 469 -17.64 -8.84 25.81
C GLY A 469 -18.69 -7.77 26.12
N GLU A 470 -19.86 -8.16 26.65
CA GLU A 470 -20.91 -7.22 27.04
C GLU A 470 -20.49 -6.43 28.29
N ILE A 471 -20.69 -5.11 28.25
CA ILE A 471 -20.34 -4.18 29.32
C ILE A 471 -21.63 -3.75 30.03
N MET A 472 -21.69 -4.00 31.34
CA MET A 472 -22.85 -3.75 32.20
C MET A 472 -22.49 -2.85 33.38
N ALA A 473 -23.50 -2.13 33.89
CA ALA A 473 -23.34 -1.36 35.12
C ALA A 473 -23.18 -2.32 36.32
N ILE A 474 -22.39 -1.92 37.31
CA ILE A 474 -22.36 -2.59 38.61
C ILE A 474 -23.63 -2.17 39.34
N THR A 475 -24.65 -3.02 39.34
CA THR A 475 -25.82 -2.87 40.20
C THR A 475 -25.42 -3.20 41.64
N SER A 476 -25.78 -2.30 42.56
CA SER A 476 -25.52 -2.43 44.00
C SER A 476 -26.29 -3.55 44.67
#